data_AF-A0A5K1BU06-F1
#
_entry.id   AF-A0A5K1BU06-F1
#
_cell.length_a   1.000
_cell.length_b   1.000
_cell.length_c   1.000
_cell.angle_alpha   90.00
_cell.angle_beta   90.00
_cell.angle_gamma   90.00
#
_symmetry.space_group_name_H-M   'P 1'
#
loop_
_entity.id
_entity.type
_entity.pdbx_description
1 polymer ?
#
loop_
_entity_poly.entity_id
_entity_poly.type
_entity_poly.pdbx_seq_one_letter_code
_entity_poly.pdbx_strand_id
1 'polypeptide(L)'
;SLQPESCASSRSWLSSLGSERERPAKERKGWAITIHDLSGSPVAAASMVTPFVASPGSDRVSRTNPGAWLILRPADGTWKPWGRLEAWRERGSGDSLGYRFELISDSVGGGMGSGIQLVESTLSMSKGGKFTIDMGSNGRSTPYCSSSPCGSPCSSGDFGNSLWPFGAYRGFVMGSTVEGEGKCSKPVVQIGIQHVGCMEDAAVFVALSAAVDLSMDACRLFSQKLRKELVQQEQSSSS
;
A
#
# COMPACT_ATOMS: atom_id res chain seq x y z
N SER A 1 -41.05 30.52 50.65
CA SER A 1 -41.55 29.56 51.64
C SER A 1 -42.32 28.47 50.89
N LEU A 2 -42.04 27.18 50.90
CA LEU A 2 -41.00 26.30 51.44
C LEU A 2 -41.08 25.04 50.54
N GLN A 3 -39.94 24.41 50.27
CA GLN A 3 -39.85 23.10 49.60
C GLN A 3 -40.52 22.00 50.46
N PRO A 4 -40.58 20.76 49.95
CA PRO A 4 -39.65 19.79 50.53
C PRO A 4 -38.77 19.10 49.49
N GLU A 5 -37.53 18.87 49.91
CA GLU A 5 -36.52 18.08 49.24
C GLU A 5 -36.75 16.59 49.45
N SER A 6 -36.37 15.75 48.49
CA SER A 6 -35.47 14.63 48.77
C SER A 6 -34.81 14.13 47.50
N CYS A 7 -33.52 13.82 47.67
CA CYS A 7 -32.55 13.50 46.65
C CYS A 7 -32.44 11.98 46.52
N ALA A 8 -32.49 11.44 45.30
CA ALA A 8 -31.99 10.11 45.01
C ALA A 8 -31.41 10.07 43.59
N SER A 9 -30.09 10.09 43.54
CA SER A 9 -29.27 9.88 42.36
C SER A 9 -29.62 8.55 41.68
N SER A 10 -29.88 8.56 40.38
CA SER A 10 -29.86 7.35 39.54
C SER A 10 -29.39 7.72 38.15
N ARG A 11 -28.07 7.60 37.97
CA ARG A 11 -27.40 7.62 36.67
C ARG A 11 -27.78 6.32 35.94
N SER A 12 -28.78 6.33 35.06
CA SER A 12 -29.04 5.18 34.17
C SER A 12 -28.12 5.27 32.95
N TRP A 13 -26.91 4.75 33.11
CA TRP A 13 -26.09 4.29 32.00
C TRP A 13 -26.63 2.94 31.51
N LEU A 14 -26.52 2.70 30.20
CA LEU A 14 -26.87 1.48 29.45
C LEU A 14 -28.38 1.37 29.15
N SER A 15 -28.84 1.06 27.94
CA SER A 15 -28.23 0.16 26.95
C SER A 15 -28.66 0.54 25.53
N SER A 16 -27.66 0.80 24.70
CA SER A 16 -27.73 0.64 23.24
C SER A 16 -28.18 -0.79 22.91
N LEU A 17 -29.45 -0.96 22.58
CA LEU A 17 -29.96 -2.15 21.89
C LEU A 17 -30.85 -1.70 20.73
N GLY A 18 -30.25 -0.94 19.81
CA GLY A 18 -30.93 -0.39 18.64
C GLY A 18 -30.26 -0.88 17.38
N SER A 19 -30.77 -1.98 16.83
CA SER A 19 -30.54 -2.42 15.44
C SER A 19 -29.08 -2.76 15.11
N GLU A 20 -28.62 -3.92 15.58
CA GLU A 20 -27.64 -4.74 14.83
C GLU A 20 -28.30 -5.27 13.55
N ARG A 21 -28.78 -4.35 12.69
CA ARG A 21 -28.92 -4.65 11.29
C ARG A 21 -27.48 -4.60 10.81
N GLU A 22 -26.87 -5.77 10.70
CA GLU A 22 -25.62 -6.03 9.99
C GLU A 22 -25.54 -5.04 8.83
N ARG A 23 -24.85 -3.91 9.06
CA ARG A 23 -24.63 -2.94 8.00
C ARG A 23 -23.73 -3.72 7.05
N PRO A 24 -24.13 -3.97 5.80
CA PRO A 24 -23.26 -4.68 4.87
C PRO A 24 -21.93 -3.97 4.95
N ALA A 25 -20.88 -4.72 5.35
CA ALA A 25 -19.57 -4.17 5.54
C ALA A 25 -19.28 -3.36 4.29
N LYS A 26 -19.11 -2.04 4.44
CA LYS A 26 -18.77 -1.18 3.31
C LYS A 26 -17.40 -1.65 2.88
N GLU A 27 -17.36 -2.45 1.83
CA GLU A 27 -16.17 -3.07 1.30
C GLU A 27 -15.89 -2.42 -0.05
N ARG A 28 -14.63 -2.11 -0.33
CA ARG A 28 -14.21 -1.66 -1.65
C ARG A 28 -13.69 -2.89 -2.38
N LYS A 29 -14.49 -3.46 -3.29
CA LYS A 29 -14.21 -4.72 -3.99
C LYS A 29 -13.53 -4.50 -5.33
N GLY A 30 -12.55 -5.36 -5.63
CA GLY A 30 -12.29 -5.85 -7.00
C GLY A 30 -11.60 -4.91 -7.97
N TRP A 31 -10.79 -3.93 -7.51
CA TRP A 31 -10.02 -3.13 -8.46
C TRP A 31 -8.87 -3.93 -9.07
N ALA A 32 -8.72 -3.79 -10.39
CA ALA A 32 -7.60 -4.30 -11.15
C ALA A 32 -7.10 -3.22 -12.11
N ILE A 33 -5.78 -3.14 -12.25
CA ILE A 33 -5.06 -2.27 -13.18
C ILE A 33 -4.33 -3.20 -14.15
N THR A 34 -4.43 -2.92 -15.44
CA THR A 34 -3.65 -3.62 -16.47
C THR A 34 -2.91 -2.59 -17.29
N ILE A 35 -1.62 -2.82 -17.46
CA ILE A 35 -0.74 -1.98 -18.26
C ILE A 35 -0.55 -2.68 -19.59
N HIS A 36 -0.85 -1.96 -20.67
CA HIS A 36 -0.68 -2.42 -22.02
C HIS A 36 0.50 -1.69 -22.67
N ASP A 37 1.23 -2.40 -23.54
CA ASP A 37 2.17 -1.76 -24.46
C ASP A 37 1.43 -1.00 -25.58
N LEU A 38 2.19 -0.45 -26.53
CA LEU A 38 1.62 0.24 -27.68
C LEU A 38 0.90 -0.70 -28.67
N SER A 39 1.13 -2.01 -28.58
CA SER A 39 0.41 -3.01 -29.39
C SER A 39 -0.94 -3.41 -28.76
N GLY A 40 -1.20 -3.00 -27.52
CA GLY A 40 -2.36 -3.42 -26.74
C GLY A 40 -2.13 -4.73 -25.97
N SER A 41 -0.91 -5.27 -25.98
CA SER A 41 -0.55 -6.48 -25.24
C SER A 41 -0.36 -6.15 -23.75
N PRO A 42 -0.92 -6.94 -22.83
CA PRO A 42 -0.78 -6.68 -21.40
C PRO A 42 0.64 -7.06 -20.92
N VAL A 43 1.35 -6.08 -20.38
CA VAL A 43 2.76 -6.21 -19.95
C VAL A 43 2.96 -6.22 -18.44
N ALA A 44 1.97 -5.75 -17.68
CA ALA A 44 1.93 -5.86 -16.22
C ALA A 44 0.49 -5.68 -15.71
N ALA A 45 0.22 -6.15 -14.50
CA ALA A 45 -1.05 -5.89 -13.85
C ALA A 45 -0.89 -5.70 -12.34
N ALA A 46 -1.86 -5.06 -11.71
CA ALA A 46 -2.03 -5.03 -10.27
C ALA A 46 -3.48 -5.40 -9.95
N SER A 47 -3.70 -6.38 -9.08
CA SER A 47 -5.05 -6.83 -8.70
C SER A 47 -5.21 -6.80 -7.19
N MET A 48 -6.32 -6.26 -6.73
CA MET A 48 -6.70 -6.36 -5.32
C MET A 48 -6.99 -7.82 -4.97
N VAL A 49 -6.27 -8.35 -3.98
CA VAL A 49 -6.41 -9.74 -3.50
C VAL A 49 -6.97 -9.82 -2.10
N THR A 50 -6.74 -8.80 -1.28
CA THR A 50 -7.45 -8.62 -0.01
C THR A 50 -8.24 -7.32 -0.10
N PRO A 51 -9.57 -7.37 0.03
CA PRO A 51 -10.40 -6.19 -0.07
C PRO A 51 -10.12 -5.21 1.06
N PHE A 52 -10.31 -3.93 0.78
CA PHE A 52 -10.21 -2.89 1.81
C PHE A 52 -11.55 -2.84 2.56
N VAL A 53 -11.50 -3.20 3.84
CA VAL A 53 -12.68 -3.30 4.72
C VAL A 53 -12.46 -2.49 5.99
N ALA A 54 -13.51 -1.82 6.46
CA ALA A 54 -13.48 -1.13 7.75
C ALA A 54 -13.36 -2.14 8.91
N SER A 55 -12.45 -1.89 9.83
CA SER A 55 -12.31 -2.72 11.04
C SER A 55 -13.52 -2.54 11.96
N PRO A 56 -13.95 -3.60 12.69
CA PRO A 56 -15.11 -3.52 13.59
C PRO A 56 -15.02 -2.33 14.56
N GLY A 57 -16.11 -1.56 14.68
CA GLY A 57 -16.16 -0.37 15.53
C GLY A 57 -15.38 0.85 15.00
N SER A 58 -14.90 0.81 13.74
CA SER A 58 -14.21 1.90 13.07
C SER A 58 -14.69 2.05 11.63
N ASP A 59 -14.37 3.17 10.99
CA ASP A 59 -14.57 3.41 9.56
C ASP A 59 -13.25 3.40 8.79
N ARG A 60 -12.24 2.67 9.30
CA ARG A 60 -10.86 2.67 8.80
C ARG A 60 -10.39 1.26 8.51
N VAL A 61 -9.53 1.12 7.52
CA VAL A 61 -8.73 -0.09 7.27
C VAL A 61 -7.59 -0.09 8.30
N SER A 62 -7.58 -1.04 9.24
CA SER A 62 -6.52 -1.12 10.27
C SER A 62 -5.33 -1.93 9.80
N ARG A 63 -4.17 -1.70 10.45
CA ARG A 63 -2.96 -2.52 10.25
C ARG A 63 -3.15 -4.01 10.52
N THR A 64 -4.10 -4.36 11.40
CA THR A 64 -4.45 -5.75 11.70
C THR A 64 -5.30 -6.43 10.62
N ASN A 65 -5.88 -5.65 9.70
CA ASN A 65 -6.64 -6.16 8.56
C ASN A 65 -6.38 -5.25 7.33
N PRO A 66 -5.14 -5.27 6.80
CA PRO A 66 -4.77 -4.40 5.69
C PRO A 66 -5.42 -4.89 4.39
N GLY A 67 -5.73 -3.94 3.50
CA GLY A 67 -6.03 -4.29 2.11
C GLY A 67 -4.74 -4.68 1.39
N ALA A 68 -4.83 -5.51 0.36
CA ALA A 68 -3.65 -6.01 -0.33
C ALA A 68 -3.85 -6.08 -1.85
N TRP A 69 -2.76 -5.77 -2.55
CA TRP A 69 -2.61 -5.87 -4.00
C TRP A 69 -1.54 -6.91 -4.33
N LEU A 70 -1.78 -7.65 -5.40
CA LEU A 70 -0.80 -8.50 -6.04
C LEU A 70 -0.35 -7.82 -7.33
N ILE A 71 0.95 -7.59 -7.44
CA ILE A 71 1.58 -7.10 -8.67
C ILE A 71 1.95 -8.32 -9.50
N LEU A 72 1.55 -8.31 -10.76
CA LEU A 72 1.62 -9.45 -11.65
C LEU A 72 2.47 -9.12 -12.88
N ARG A 73 3.31 -10.08 -13.26
CA ARG A 73 4.08 -10.07 -14.51
C ARG A 73 3.57 -11.17 -15.44
N PRO A 74 3.48 -10.92 -16.75
CA PRO A 74 3.23 -11.99 -17.70
C PRO A 74 4.45 -12.92 -17.78
N ALA A 75 4.21 -14.23 -17.79
CA ALA A 75 5.23 -15.25 -18.01
C ALA A 75 4.58 -16.55 -18.51
N ASP A 76 5.14 -17.14 -19.57
CA ASP A 76 4.71 -18.43 -20.14
C ASP A 76 3.21 -18.50 -20.46
N GLY A 77 2.62 -17.39 -20.95
CA GLY A 77 1.19 -17.30 -21.25
C GLY A 77 0.27 -17.21 -20.02
N THR A 78 0.84 -17.01 -18.83
CA THR A 78 0.12 -16.87 -17.56
C THR A 78 0.55 -15.62 -16.80
N TRP A 79 -0.19 -15.26 -15.75
CA TRP A 79 0.19 -14.19 -14.82
C TRP A 79 0.93 -14.79 -13.62
N LYS A 80 2.17 -14.36 -13.40
CA LYS A 80 2.95 -14.75 -12.22
C LYS A 80 3.02 -13.60 -11.21
N PRO A 81 2.90 -13.88 -9.90
CA PRO A 81 3.07 -12.88 -8.87
C PRO A 81 4.51 -12.36 -8.85
N TRP A 82 4.68 -11.05 -8.90
CA TRP A 82 5.96 -10.36 -8.79
C TRP A 82 6.16 -9.80 -7.38
N GLY A 83 5.10 -9.25 -6.79
CA GLY A 83 5.17 -8.69 -5.44
C GLY A 83 3.80 -8.47 -4.83
N ARG A 84 3.79 -8.23 -3.52
CA ARG A 84 2.58 -7.98 -2.74
C ARG A 84 2.72 -6.64 -2.04
N LEU A 85 1.72 -5.76 -2.23
CA LEU A 85 1.60 -4.50 -1.53
C LEU A 85 0.43 -4.59 -0.55
N GLU A 86 0.70 -4.37 0.73
CA GLU A 86 -0.33 -4.15 1.75
C GLU A 86 -0.45 -2.67 2.09
N ALA A 87 -1.67 -2.24 2.39
CA ALA A 87 -1.94 -0.87 2.78
C ALA A 87 -3.05 -0.77 3.83
N TRP A 88 -2.91 0.19 4.74
CA TRP A 88 -3.84 0.47 5.84
C TRP A 88 -3.81 1.95 6.24
N ARG A 89 -4.80 2.41 7.00
CA ARG A 89 -4.80 3.76 7.59
C ARG A 89 -4.33 3.66 9.04
N GLU A 90 -3.19 4.27 9.34
CA GLU A 90 -2.63 4.33 10.70
C GLU A 90 -3.50 5.15 11.65
N ARG A 91 -3.30 4.93 12.95
CA ARG A 91 -3.92 5.71 14.04
C ARG A 91 -2.85 6.60 14.68
N GLY A 92 -3.07 7.91 14.73
CA GLY A 92 -2.11 8.85 15.32
C GLY A 92 -2.55 10.32 15.25
N SER A 93 -1.64 11.23 15.61
CA SER A 93 -1.86 12.69 15.60
C SER A 93 -2.06 13.28 14.19
N GLY A 94 -1.89 12.46 13.16
CA GLY A 94 -2.30 12.72 11.78
C GLY A 94 -2.67 11.42 11.09
N ASP A 95 -3.59 11.50 10.14
CA ASP A 95 -3.95 10.36 9.32
C ASP A 95 -2.84 10.09 8.30
N SER A 96 -2.31 8.87 8.32
CA SER A 96 -1.30 8.39 7.38
C SER A 96 -1.70 7.05 6.77
N LEU A 97 -1.29 6.86 5.51
CA LEU A 97 -1.36 5.59 4.81
C LEU A 97 -0.11 4.79 5.19
N GLY A 98 -0.28 3.73 5.98
CA GLY A 98 0.76 2.72 6.15
C GLY A 98 0.78 1.78 4.96
N TYR A 99 1.97 1.39 4.53
CA TYR A 99 2.15 0.44 3.45
C TYR A 99 3.33 -0.50 3.71
N ARG A 100 3.23 -1.73 3.19
CA ARG A 100 4.30 -2.72 3.19
C ARG A 100 4.39 -3.37 1.81
N PHE A 101 5.58 -3.43 1.22
CA PHE A 101 5.80 -4.12 -0.04
C PHE A 101 6.79 -5.27 0.13
N GLU A 102 6.40 -6.44 -0.39
CA GLU A 102 7.17 -7.67 -0.39
C GLU A 102 7.39 -8.13 -1.84
N LEU A 103 8.63 -8.47 -2.17
CA LEU A 103 8.97 -9.09 -3.45
C LEU A 103 8.79 -10.61 -3.33
N ILE A 104 8.09 -11.23 -4.26
CA ILE A 104 7.85 -12.68 -4.26
C ILE A 104 8.97 -13.35 -5.06
N SER A 105 9.64 -14.34 -4.47
CA SER A 105 10.74 -15.06 -5.12
C SER A 105 10.31 -16.47 -5.52
N ASP A 106 10.61 -16.85 -6.76
CA ASP A 106 10.40 -18.21 -7.29
C ASP A 106 11.46 -19.22 -6.79
N SER A 107 12.56 -18.76 -6.18
CA SER A 107 13.78 -19.56 -5.95
C SER A 107 14.00 -20.06 -4.52
N VAL A 108 13.16 -19.68 -3.55
CA VAL A 108 13.28 -20.20 -2.18
C VAL A 108 12.48 -21.50 -2.09
N GLY A 109 13.16 -22.63 -2.25
CA GLY A 109 12.61 -23.98 -2.13
C GLY A 109 12.09 -24.32 -0.73
N GLY A 110 11.01 -23.64 -0.32
CA GLY A 110 10.38 -23.80 0.98
C GLY A 110 9.01 -23.13 1.02
N GLY A 111 8.01 -23.82 0.46
CA GLY A 111 6.59 -23.52 0.69
C GLY A 111 6.05 -22.28 -0.03
N MET A 112 4.81 -22.41 -0.50
CA MET A 112 3.98 -21.33 -1.04
C MET A 112 4.01 -20.10 -0.09
N GLY A 113 4.62 -18.99 -0.51
CA GLY A 113 4.31 -17.67 0.04
C GLY A 113 5.37 -16.90 0.86
N SER A 114 6.66 -17.24 0.83
CA SER A 114 7.68 -16.41 1.50
C SER A 114 8.20 -15.28 0.58
N GLY A 115 7.73 -14.06 0.79
CA GLY A 115 8.23 -12.84 0.12
C GLY A 115 9.33 -12.14 0.93
N ILE A 116 10.17 -11.36 0.26
CA ILE A 116 11.20 -10.51 0.89
C ILE A 116 10.62 -9.11 1.06
N GLN A 117 10.43 -8.66 2.31
CA GLN A 117 9.99 -7.30 2.60
C GLN A 117 11.05 -6.28 2.15
N LEU A 118 10.72 -5.46 1.15
CA LEU A 118 11.61 -4.42 0.65
C LEU A 118 11.40 -3.08 1.36
N VAL A 119 10.15 -2.76 1.70
CA VAL A 119 9.82 -1.49 2.36
C VAL A 119 8.59 -1.64 3.23
N GLU A 120 8.62 -0.96 4.38
CA GLU A 120 7.44 -0.65 5.18
C GLU A 120 7.58 0.78 5.71
N SER A 121 6.60 1.63 5.41
CA SER A 121 6.66 3.04 5.76
C SER A 121 5.26 3.66 5.72
N THR A 122 5.18 4.98 5.86
CA THR A 122 3.92 5.72 5.89
C THR A 122 3.94 6.96 4.98
N LEU A 123 2.79 7.33 4.43
CA LEU A 123 2.55 8.57 3.68
C LEU A 123 1.47 9.40 4.37
N SER A 124 1.50 10.72 4.25
CA SER A 124 0.43 11.56 4.80
C SER A 124 -0.85 11.39 3.99
N MET A 125 -1.98 11.07 4.64
CA MET A 125 -3.26 10.96 3.92
C MET A 125 -3.70 12.30 3.34
N SER A 126 -3.40 13.43 4.00
CA SER A 126 -3.85 14.75 3.55
C SER A 126 -2.90 15.39 2.52
N LYS A 127 -1.59 15.18 2.67
CA LYS A 127 -0.57 15.79 1.80
C LYS A 127 -0.08 14.87 0.70
N GLY A 128 -0.23 13.57 0.83
CA GLY A 128 0.45 12.59 0.00
C GLY A 128 1.93 12.47 0.37
N GLY A 129 2.78 12.17 -0.61
CA GLY A 129 4.22 12.11 -0.44
C GLY A 129 4.94 11.38 -1.57
N LYS A 130 6.12 10.81 -1.25
CA LYS A 130 6.91 10.00 -2.17
C LYS A 130 7.04 8.58 -1.63
N PHE A 131 6.50 7.62 -2.36
CA PHE A 131 6.79 6.21 -2.16
C PHE A 131 8.19 5.92 -2.72
N THR A 132 9.04 5.21 -2.00
CA THR A 132 10.42 4.90 -2.44
C THR A 132 10.83 3.51 -2.01
N ILE A 133 11.52 2.80 -2.89
CA ILE A 133 12.20 1.55 -2.58
C ILE A 133 13.69 1.75 -2.87
N ASP A 134 14.52 1.49 -1.87
CA ASP A 134 15.98 1.53 -1.96
C ASP A 134 16.53 0.26 -1.30
N MET A 135 17.35 -0.49 -2.03
CA MET A 135 17.96 -1.75 -1.55
C MET A 135 19.37 -1.51 -0.98
N GLY A 136 19.77 -0.26 -0.74
CA GLY A 136 21.10 0.14 -0.33
C GLY A 136 21.42 0.18 1.17
N SER A 137 20.48 -0.14 2.08
CA SER A 137 20.67 0.08 3.53
C SER A 137 20.39 -1.14 4.41
N ASN A 138 20.97 -2.30 4.09
CA ASN A 138 21.03 -3.39 5.06
C ASN A 138 21.97 -2.99 6.21
N GLY A 139 21.38 -2.34 7.22
CA GLY A 139 22.08 -1.87 8.41
C GLY A 139 21.17 -1.10 9.37
N ARG A 140 20.05 -1.72 9.80
CA ARG A 140 19.12 -1.25 10.85
C ARG A 140 18.40 0.07 10.57
N SER A 141 17.08 0.02 10.76
CA SER A 141 16.23 1.18 10.99
C SER A 141 16.84 2.10 12.05
N THR A 142 17.30 3.28 11.64
CA THR A 142 17.37 4.47 12.49
C THR A 142 16.71 5.62 11.73
N PRO A 143 15.92 6.48 12.42
CA PRO A 143 15.26 7.60 11.76
C PRO A 143 16.34 8.58 11.30
N TYR A 144 16.24 8.98 10.04
CA TYR A 144 17.04 10.03 9.41
C TYR A 144 17.04 11.28 10.32
N CYS A 145 18.17 11.53 10.98
CA CYS A 145 18.48 12.80 11.59
C CYS A 145 19.38 13.56 10.61
N SER A 146 18.87 14.69 10.15
CA SER A 146 19.50 15.62 9.23
C SER A 146 20.67 16.35 9.89
N SER A 147 21.91 15.88 9.66
CA SER A 147 23.15 16.70 9.67
C SER A 147 24.39 15.82 9.54
N SER A 148 25.06 15.82 8.37
CA SER A 148 26.54 15.77 8.21
C SER A 148 26.94 15.80 6.72
N PRO A 149 28.00 16.52 6.33
CA PRO A 149 28.41 16.68 4.93
C PRO A 149 29.54 15.72 4.50
N CYS A 150 29.60 15.49 3.18
CA CYS A 150 30.72 15.02 2.33
C CYS A 150 31.39 13.64 2.54
N GLY A 151 31.67 12.98 1.40
CA GLY A 151 32.65 11.87 1.29
C GLY A 151 32.31 10.81 0.24
N SER A 152 32.79 10.98 -0.99
CA SER A 152 32.76 9.95 -2.06
C SER A 152 33.88 8.88 -1.89
N PRO A 153 34.07 7.95 -2.84
CA PRO A 153 33.80 6.51 -2.74
C PRO A 153 35.01 5.65 -2.35
N CYS A 154 34.82 4.63 -1.53
CA CYS A 154 35.85 3.63 -1.23
C CYS A 154 35.50 2.30 -1.90
N SER A 155 36.22 2.00 -2.98
CA SER A 155 36.37 0.66 -3.55
C SER A 155 37.28 -0.16 -2.63
N SER A 156 36.83 -1.32 -2.16
CA SER A 156 37.68 -2.39 -1.66
C SER A 156 37.01 -3.72 -1.96
N GLY A 157 37.69 -4.55 -2.76
CA GLY A 157 37.22 -5.86 -3.14
C GLY A 157 37.27 -6.83 -1.95
N ASP A 158 36.16 -7.52 -1.74
CA ASP A 158 36.09 -8.85 -1.16
C ASP A 158 34.95 -9.56 -1.90
N PHE A 159 35.28 -10.44 -2.85
CA PHE A 159 34.31 -11.33 -3.50
C PHE A 159 33.92 -12.44 -2.51
N GLY A 160 33.29 -12.06 -1.40
CA GLY A 160 32.57 -12.97 -0.53
C GLY A 160 31.15 -13.14 -1.06
N ASN A 161 30.72 -14.39 -1.27
CA ASN A 161 29.37 -14.80 -1.67
C ASN A 161 28.30 -13.77 -1.30
N SER A 162 27.97 -12.94 -2.28
CA SER A 162 26.85 -12.01 -2.24
C SER A 162 25.58 -12.84 -2.21
N LEU A 163 25.12 -13.18 -1.00
CA LEU A 163 23.87 -13.88 -0.76
C LEU A 163 22.74 -13.05 -1.38
N TRP A 164 22.29 -13.49 -2.54
CA TRP A 164 21.07 -13.00 -3.17
C TRP A 164 19.92 -13.05 -2.15
N PRO A 165 19.10 -11.99 -2.05
CA PRO A 165 19.01 -10.81 -2.93
C PRO A 165 19.98 -9.67 -2.55
N PHE A 166 20.71 -9.76 -1.45
CA PHE A 166 21.29 -8.59 -0.78
C PHE A 166 22.65 -8.12 -1.31
N GLY A 167 23.35 -8.93 -2.11
CA GLY A 167 24.66 -8.56 -2.64
C GLY A 167 24.68 -8.07 -4.10
N ALA A 168 23.63 -8.32 -4.88
CA ALA A 168 23.52 -7.88 -6.28
C ALA A 168 22.65 -6.63 -6.47
N TYR A 169 21.71 -6.38 -5.55
CA TYR A 169 20.81 -5.22 -5.60
C TYR A 169 21.24 -4.18 -4.56
N ARG A 170 22.00 -3.18 -4.97
CA ARG A 170 22.39 -2.04 -4.12
C ARG A 170 21.88 -0.74 -4.72
N GLY A 171 21.19 0.06 -3.91
CA GLY A 171 20.79 1.42 -4.24
C GLY A 171 19.33 1.58 -4.67
N PHE A 172 19.05 2.75 -5.25
CA PHE A 172 17.72 3.21 -5.62
C PHE A 172 17.04 2.28 -6.62
N VAL A 173 15.87 1.74 -6.24
CA VAL A 173 15.05 0.87 -7.09
C VAL A 173 13.98 1.67 -7.80
N MET A 174 13.13 2.34 -7.02
CA MET A 174 12.06 3.16 -7.57
C MET A 174 11.61 4.27 -6.62
N GLY A 175 10.93 5.26 -7.19
CA GLY A 175 10.16 6.24 -6.46
C GLY A 175 8.91 6.62 -7.22
N SER A 176 7.81 6.89 -6.50
CA SER A 176 6.56 7.39 -7.06
C SER A 176 6.04 8.56 -6.24
N THR A 177 5.62 9.65 -6.89
CA THR A 177 4.80 10.66 -6.21
C THR A 177 3.38 10.13 -5.99
N VAL A 178 2.77 10.54 -4.89
CA VAL A 178 1.42 10.16 -4.49
C VAL A 178 0.73 11.41 -3.96
N GLU A 179 -0.45 11.73 -4.46
CA GLU A 179 -1.23 12.87 -4.00
C GLU A 179 -2.08 12.51 -2.77
N GLY A 180 -2.45 13.52 -1.98
CA GLY A 180 -3.33 13.34 -0.82
C GLY A 180 -4.74 12.86 -1.19
N GLU A 181 -5.44 12.27 -0.23
CA GLU A 181 -6.79 11.73 -0.38
C GLU A 181 -7.76 12.76 -0.97
N GLY A 182 -8.59 12.34 -1.92
CA GLY A 182 -9.60 13.19 -2.56
C GLY A 182 -9.10 14.12 -3.66
N LYS A 183 -7.79 14.17 -3.95
CA LYS A 183 -7.23 14.88 -5.10
C LYS A 183 -7.16 13.99 -6.34
N CYS A 184 -7.13 14.59 -7.53
CA CYS A 184 -6.75 13.87 -8.74
C CYS A 184 -5.24 13.66 -8.75
N SER A 185 -4.81 12.41 -8.63
CA SER A 185 -3.40 12.04 -8.66
C SER A 185 -2.82 12.12 -10.07
N LYS A 186 -1.53 12.50 -10.13
CA LYS A 186 -0.69 12.44 -11.32
C LYS A 186 0.65 11.84 -10.90
N PRO A 187 0.71 10.52 -10.65
CA PRO A 187 1.92 9.88 -10.13
C PRO A 187 3.05 10.00 -11.16
N VAL A 188 4.22 10.43 -10.69
CA VAL A 188 5.47 10.46 -11.45
C VAL A 188 6.33 9.32 -10.94
N VAL A 189 6.66 8.39 -11.82
CA VAL A 189 7.44 7.19 -11.49
C VAL A 189 8.89 7.38 -11.94
N GLN A 190 9.82 7.11 -11.04
CA GLN A 190 11.27 7.07 -11.26
C GLN A 190 11.74 5.65 -10.98
N ILE A 191 12.55 5.07 -11.87
CA ILE A 191 13.03 3.70 -11.76
C ILE A 191 14.55 3.70 -11.97
N GLY A 192 15.29 2.99 -11.12
CA GLY A 192 16.72 2.80 -11.27
C GLY A 192 17.01 1.94 -12.49
N ILE A 193 17.84 2.43 -13.41
CA ILE A 193 18.13 1.77 -14.70
C ILE A 193 18.65 0.34 -14.54
N GLN A 194 19.40 0.08 -13.47
CA GLN A 194 19.94 -1.24 -13.12
C GLN A 194 18.86 -2.31 -12.85
N HIS A 195 17.61 -1.89 -12.61
CA HIS A 195 16.47 -2.77 -12.36
C HIS A 195 15.55 -2.95 -13.59
N VAL A 196 15.90 -2.36 -14.74
CA VAL A 196 15.08 -2.40 -15.96
C VAL A 196 15.90 -3.03 -17.09
N GLY A 197 15.64 -4.31 -17.38
CA GLY A 197 16.21 -4.99 -18.55
C GLY A 197 15.33 -4.90 -19.79
N CYS A 198 14.02 -4.85 -19.59
CA CYS A 198 13.02 -4.74 -20.65
C CYS A 198 11.85 -3.81 -20.27
N MET A 199 10.90 -3.62 -21.20
CA MET A 199 9.75 -2.74 -20.97
C MET A 199 8.82 -3.29 -19.88
N GLU A 200 8.66 -4.61 -19.83
CA GLU A 200 7.85 -5.33 -18.86
C GLU A 200 8.37 -5.12 -17.43
N ASP A 201 9.69 -5.07 -17.25
CA ASP A 201 10.33 -4.75 -15.97
C ASP A 201 9.96 -3.33 -15.50
N ALA A 202 9.91 -2.35 -16.41
CA ALA A 202 9.44 -1.01 -16.06
C ALA A 202 7.93 -1.00 -15.75
N ALA A 203 7.15 -1.78 -16.50
CA ALA A 203 5.70 -1.84 -16.35
C ALA A 203 5.28 -2.34 -14.97
N VAL A 204 5.97 -3.33 -14.37
CA VAL A 204 5.63 -3.80 -13.01
C VAL A 204 5.79 -2.72 -11.94
N PHE A 205 6.79 -1.83 -12.07
CA PHE A 205 6.95 -0.69 -11.17
C PHE A 205 5.86 0.38 -11.36
N VAL A 206 5.40 0.57 -12.60
CA VAL A 206 4.24 1.44 -12.89
C VAL A 206 2.96 0.84 -12.30
N ALA A 207 2.78 -0.48 -12.37
CA ALA A 207 1.63 -1.17 -11.77
C ALA A 207 1.63 -1.01 -10.25
N LEU A 208 2.81 -1.16 -9.62
CA LEU A 208 3.00 -0.93 -8.19
C LEU A 208 2.70 0.52 -7.80
N SER A 209 3.18 1.50 -8.57
CA SER A 209 2.88 2.92 -8.35
C SER A 209 1.37 3.20 -8.38
N ALA A 210 0.67 2.67 -9.38
CA ALA A 210 -0.77 2.82 -9.49
C ALA A 210 -1.52 2.16 -8.32
N ALA A 211 -1.05 0.99 -7.84
CA ALA A 211 -1.63 0.33 -6.67
C ALA A 211 -1.42 1.13 -5.37
N VAL A 212 -0.25 1.76 -5.19
CA VAL A 212 0.01 2.66 -4.05
C VAL A 212 -0.90 3.89 -4.11
N ASP A 213 -1.06 4.48 -5.29
CA ASP A 213 -1.90 5.65 -5.49
C ASP A 213 -3.38 5.36 -5.22
N LEU A 214 -3.91 4.27 -5.77
CA LEU A 214 -5.28 3.82 -5.47
C LEU A 214 -5.48 3.44 -4.01
N SER A 215 -4.42 3.03 -3.30
CA SER A 215 -4.50 2.75 -1.87
C SER A 215 -4.78 3.99 -1.02
N MET A 216 -4.44 5.20 -1.50
CA MET A 216 -4.86 6.45 -0.85
C MET A 216 -6.38 6.61 -0.86
N ASP A 217 -7.04 6.26 -1.97
CA ASP A 217 -8.49 6.27 -2.07
C ASP A 217 -9.12 5.06 -1.35
N ALA A 218 -8.50 3.89 -1.43
CA ALA A 218 -8.99 2.66 -0.82
C ALA A 218 -8.90 2.66 0.72
N CYS A 219 -7.99 3.43 1.30
CA CYS A 219 -7.88 3.65 2.75
C CYS A 219 -8.62 4.91 3.26
N ARG A 220 -9.41 5.59 2.42
CA ARG A 220 -10.30 6.67 2.89
C ARG A 220 -11.30 6.13 3.90
N LEU A 221 -11.75 6.99 4.80
CA LEU A 221 -12.82 6.63 5.72
C LEU A 221 -14.04 6.09 4.97
N PHE A 222 -14.63 4.99 5.43
CA PHE A 222 -15.83 4.40 4.79
C PHE A 222 -17.11 5.23 5.01
N SER A 223 -17.02 6.24 5.87
CA SER A 223 -18.00 7.32 5.97
C SER A 223 -17.97 8.26 4.76
N GLN A 224 -16.83 8.36 4.06
CA GLN A 224 -16.66 9.19 2.87
C GLN A 224 -16.93 8.43 1.56
N LYS A 225 -17.44 9.15 0.57
CA LYS A 225 -17.62 8.62 -0.79
C LYS A 225 -16.29 8.64 -1.55
N LEU A 226 -16.07 7.60 -2.37
CA LEU A 226 -15.01 7.59 -3.37
C LEU A 226 -15.26 8.63 -4.46
N ARG A 227 -14.20 9.01 -5.19
CA ARG A 227 -14.31 9.89 -6.36
C ARG A 227 -15.16 9.20 -7.44
N LYS A 228 -15.92 9.97 -8.22
CA LYS A 228 -16.90 9.45 -9.18
C LYS A 228 -16.30 8.46 -10.19
N GLU A 229 -15.07 8.73 -10.62
CA GLU A 229 -14.31 7.88 -11.56
C GLU A 229 -14.15 6.44 -11.06
N LEU A 230 -13.96 6.26 -9.74
CA LEU A 230 -13.78 4.95 -9.12
C LEU A 230 -15.10 4.24 -8.81
N VAL A 231 -16.19 5.01 -8.68
CA VAL A 231 -17.55 4.46 -8.48
C VAL A 231 -18.13 3.93 -9.79
N GLN A 232 -17.78 4.54 -10.93
CA GLN A 232 -18.34 4.18 -12.22
C GLN A 232 -17.79 2.84 -12.75
N GLN A 233 -16.53 2.49 -12.43
CA GLN A 233 -15.97 1.16 -12.73
C GLN A 233 -16.70 0.02 -11.99
N GLU A 234 -17.28 0.30 -10.81
CA GLU A 234 -18.02 -0.68 -10.01
C GLU A 234 -19.39 -1.01 -10.65
N GLN A 235 -19.98 -0.06 -11.38
CA GLN A 235 -21.26 -0.25 -12.08
C GLN A 235 -21.09 -0.89 -13.46
N SER A 236 -19.94 -0.71 -14.13
CA SER A 236 -19.68 -1.33 -15.44
C SER A 236 -19.32 -2.81 -15.37
N SER A 237 -18.89 -3.32 -14.22
CA SER A 237 -18.57 -4.75 -14.02
C SER A 237 -19.76 -5.62 -13.60
N SER A 238 -20.94 -5.01 -13.44
CA SER A 238 -22.20 -5.66 -13.07
C SER A 238 -23.25 -5.65 -14.20
N SER A 239 -22.82 -5.38 -15.44
CA SER A 239 -23.65 -5.43 -16.66
C SER A 239 -23.25 -6.60 -17.55
#